data_AF-A0A7C6HFK7-F1
#
_entry.id   AF-A0A7C6HFK7-F1
#
_cell.length_a   1.000
_cell.length_b   1.000
_cell.length_c   1.000
_cell.angle_alpha   90.00
_cell.angle_beta   90.00
_cell.angle_gamma   90.00
#
_symmetry.space_group_name_H-M   'P 1'
#
loop_
_entity.id
_entity.type
_entity.pdbx_description
1 polymer ?
#
loop_
_entity_poly.entity_id
_entity_poly.type
_entity_poly.pdbx_seq_one_letter_code
_entity_poly.pdbx_strand_id
1 'polypeptide(L)'
;GCAGGGSNLGGLIAPFMQDKLTGKASPRIVAVEPASCPTLTRGRYVYDFCDTGKVTPLARMYTLGSGFIPSPDHAGGLRYHGMSPILSRLYHDGYMEAVALEQTKVFEAAVMFAKQETILPAPESAHAIRAAIDEAIKCRETGEAKTILFGLTGTGYFDMTAYNSYLSNTMKDYIPTDEDLLRGFEQLPKVEI
;
A
#
# COMPACT_ATOMS: atom_id res chain seq x y z
N GLY A 1 -0.91 -1.84 7.46
CA GLY A 1 -1.38 -0.46 7.18
C GLY A 1 -1.26 -0.17 5.70
N CYS A 2 -2.03 0.77 5.17
CA CYS A 2 -2.01 1.07 3.74
C CYS A 2 -0.75 1.85 3.33
N ALA A 3 -0.19 1.55 2.16
CA ALA A 3 1.11 2.03 1.72
C ALA A 3 0.99 2.73 0.36
N GLY A 4 1.03 4.06 0.38
CA GLY A 4 1.16 4.90 -0.81
C GLY A 4 2.62 5.30 -0.98
N GLY A 5 3.02 6.48 -0.49
CA GLY A 5 4.43 6.78 -0.19
C GLY A 5 4.89 6.33 1.20
N GLY A 6 3.94 5.88 2.03
CA GLY A 6 4.21 5.20 3.29
C GLY A 6 4.36 6.07 4.54
N SER A 7 4.11 7.38 4.47
CA SER A 7 4.17 8.26 5.65
C SER A 7 3.22 7.84 6.77
N ASN A 8 1.95 7.56 6.44
CA ASN A 8 0.95 7.09 7.41
C ASN A 8 1.36 5.75 8.05
N LEU A 9 1.90 4.83 7.23
CA LEU A 9 2.31 3.51 7.69
C LEU A 9 3.51 3.64 8.63
N GLY A 10 4.54 4.39 8.20
CA GLY A 10 5.73 4.67 8.99
C GLY A 10 5.41 5.30 10.33
N GLY A 11 4.51 6.29 10.34
CA GLY A 11 4.04 6.93 11.58
C GLY A 11 3.34 5.94 12.52
N LEU A 12 2.45 5.10 11.99
CA LEU A 12 1.73 4.11 12.79
C LEU A 12 2.66 3.04 13.37
N ILE A 13 3.59 2.50 12.57
CA ILE A 13 4.39 1.34 12.97
C ILE A 13 5.64 1.72 13.76
N ALA A 14 6.09 2.98 13.74
CA ALA A 14 7.34 3.42 14.36
C ALA A 14 7.58 2.86 15.78
N PRO A 15 6.66 3.03 16.76
CA PRO A 15 6.87 2.49 18.11
C PRO A 15 6.94 0.95 18.14
N PHE A 16 6.16 0.27 17.31
CA PHE A 16 6.14 -1.19 17.22
C PHE A 16 7.41 -1.75 16.55
N MET A 17 7.94 -1.01 15.57
CA MET A 17 9.18 -1.37 14.88
C MET A 17 10.39 -1.15 15.80
N GLN A 18 10.39 -0.13 16.65
CA GLN A 18 11.41 0.04 17.69
C GLN A 18 11.45 -1.18 18.62
N ASP A 19 10.28 -1.63 19.11
CA ASP A 19 10.20 -2.81 19.97
C ASP A 19 10.71 -4.07 19.25
N LYS A 20 10.47 -4.20 17.94
CA LYS A 20 11.00 -5.28 17.09
C LYS A 20 12.52 -5.24 16.97
N LEU A 21 13.08 -4.08 16.63
CA LEU A 21 14.52 -3.91 16.43
C LEU A 21 15.32 -4.06 17.73
N THR A 22 14.73 -3.72 18.87
CA THR A 22 15.35 -3.86 20.20
C THR A 22 15.10 -5.22 20.84
N GLY A 23 14.34 -6.11 20.20
CA GLY A 23 14.02 -7.44 20.71
C GLY A 23 13.02 -7.45 21.89
N LYS A 24 12.35 -6.32 22.17
CA LYS A 24 11.36 -6.20 23.25
C LYS A 24 10.04 -6.92 22.91
N ALA A 25 9.63 -6.87 21.65
CA ALA A 25 8.46 -7.61 21.13
C ALA A 25 8.69 -7.92 19.65
N SER A 26 7.93 -8.85 19.05
CA SER A 26 8.07 -9.18 17.63
C SER A 26 6.73 -9.10 16.87
N PRO A 27 6.14 -7.90 16.70
CA PRO A 27 4.91 -7.74 15.93
C PRO A 27 5.13 -8.13 14.46
N ARG A 28 4.10 -8.73 13.86
CA ARG A 28 4.01 -8.89 12.40
C ARG A 28 3.54 -7.57 11.80
N ILE A 29 4.32 -7.03 10.87
CA ILE A 29 4.05 -5.73 10.25
C ILE A 29 3.84 -5.95 8.76
N VAL A 30 2.66 -5.56 8.27
CA VAL A 30 2.25 -5.78 6.88
C VAL A 30 1.89 -4.42 6.24
N ALA A 31 2.63 -4.04 5.19
CA ALA A 31 2.24 -2.99 4.27
C ALA A 31 1.21 -3.53 3.27
N VAL A 32 0.19 -2.72 2.98
CA VAL A 32 -0.86 -3.09 2.03
C VAL A 32 -0.92 -2.03 0.94
N GLU A 33 -0.65 -2.44 -0.29
CA GLU A 33 -0.59 -1.56 -1.45
C GLU A 33 -1.62 -2.00 -2.51
N PRO A 34 -1.92 -1.18 -3.53
CA PRO A 34 -2.82 -1.61 -4.60
C PRO A 34 -2.07 -2.52 -5.58
N ALA A 35 -2.74 -3.55 -6.09
CA ALA A 35 -2.20 -4.40 -7.14
C ALA A 35 -1.92 -3.63 -8.45
N SER A 36 -2.59 -2.49 -8.65
CA SER A 36 -2.36 -1.58 -9.77
C SER A 36 -1.08 -0.72 -9.65
N CYS A 37 -0.58 -0.51 -8.42
CA CYS A 37 0.68 0.20 -8.14
C CYS A 37 1.52 -0.62 -7.13
N PRO A 38 2.07 -1.77 -7.55
CA PRO A 38 2.71 -2.75 -6.67
C PRO A 38 4.16 -2.37 -6.28
N THR A 39 4.34 -1.22 -5.63
CA THR A 39 5.65 -0.59 -5.38
C THR A 39 6.60 -1.45 -4.54
N LEU A 40 6.14 -2.05 -3.44
CA LEU A 40 6.95 -2.94 -2.61
C LEU A 40 7.02 -4.35 -3.18
N THR A 41 5.90 -4.90 -3.64
CA THR A 41 5.79 -6.30 -4.04
C THR A 41 6.39 -6.60 -5.42
N ARG A 42 6.47 -5.61 -6.31
CA ARG A 42 7.00 -5.76 -7.68
C ARG A 42 7.96 -4.64 -8.12
N GLY A 43 8.19 -3.62 -7.30
CA GLY A 43 9.17 -2.57 -7.58
C GLY A 43 10.62 -2.98 -7.34
N ARG A 44 11.55 -2.07 -7.62
CA ARG A 44 13.01 -2.28 -7.46
C ARG A 44 13.56 -1.42 -6.34
N TYR A 45 14.46 -1.97 -5.52
CA TYR A 45 15.15 -1.23 -4.45
C TYR A 45 16.42 -0.54 -4.97
N VAL A 46 16.27 0.68 -5.47
CA VAL A 46 17.32 1.45 -6.18
C VAL A 46 17.24 2.93 -5.84
N TYR A 47 18.21 3.73 -6.28
CA TYR A 47 18.11 5.19 -6.22
C TYR A 47 17.17 5.70 -7.32
N ASP A 48 16.22 6.55 -6.95
CA ASP A 48 15.29 7.18 -7.88
C ASP A 48 14.84 8.56 -7.34
N PHE A 49 14.21 9.36 -8.20
CA PHE A 49 13.64 10.65 -7.80
C PHE A 49 12.40 10.45 -6.94
N CYS A 50 12.28 11.24 -5.87
CA CYS A 50 11.11 11.22 -4.98
C CYS A 50 9.90 11.96 -5.58
N ASP A 51 10.04 12.54 -6.76
CA ASP A 51 8.97 13.27 -7.43
C ASP A 51 9.06 13.10 -8.95
N THR A 52 7.93 13.27 -9.63
CA THR A 52 7.85 13.13 -11.09
C THR A 52 8.53 14.28 -11.83
N GLY A 53 8.67 15.44 -11.19
CA GLY A 53 9.35 16.63 -11.72
C GLY A 53 10.89 16.57 -11.63
N LYS A 54 11.44 15.56 -10.95
CA LYS A 54 12.88 15.34 -10.75
C LYS A 54 13.60 16.51 -10.08
N VAL A 55 12.91 17.21 -9.18
CA VAL A 55 13.48 18.36 -8.45
C VAL A 55 14.01 17.98 -7.07
N THR A 56 13.57 16.86 -6.50
CA THR A 56 14.06 16.33 -5.23
C THR A 56 15.38 15.55 -5.44
N PRO A 57 16.21 15.43 -4.38
CA PRO A 57 17.36 14.53 -4.42
C PRO A 57 16.94 13.07 -4.66
N LEU A 58 17.87 12.29 -5.22
CA LEU A 58 17.70 10.84 -5.32
C LEU A 58 17.67 10.21 -3.93
N ALA A 59 16.76 9.27 -3.73
CA ALA A 59 16.71 8.46 -2.52
C ALA A 59 16.70 6.97 -2.86
N ARG A 60 17.35 6.15 -2.02
CA ARG A 60 17.32 4.69 -2.17
C ARG A 60 16.00 4.16 -1.61
N MET A 61 15.12 3.72 -2.50
CA MET A 61 13.78 3.28 -2.17
C MET A 61 13.29 2.16 -3.08
N TYR A 62 12.24 1.46 -2.66
CA TYR A 62 11.45 0.67 -3.61
C TYR A 62 10.68 1.64 -4.52
N THR A 63 10.73 1.39 -5.82
CA THR A 63 10.15 2.26 -6.83
C THR A 63 9.64 1.46 -8.04
N LEU A 64 8.56 1.94 -8.65
CA LEU A 64 8.10 1.56 -10.00
C LEU A 64 8.74 2.41 -11.11
N GLY A 65 9.59 3.37 -10.72
CA GLY A 65 10.17 4.41 -11.57
C GLY A 65 9.39 5.72 -11.49
N SER A 66 10.06 6.87 -11.38
CA SER A 66 9.42 8.19 -11.27
C SER A 66 8.56 8.59 -12.48
N GLY A 67 8.69 7.87 -13.60
CA GLY A 67 7.86 8.03 -14.80
C GLY A 67 6.68 7.05 -14.88
N PHE A 68 6.47 6.20 -13.87
CA PHE A 68 5.35 5.26 -13.83
C PHE A 68 4.02 6.00 -13.79
N ILE A 69 3.08 5.58 -14.65
CA ILE A 69 1.73 6.13 -14.74
C ILE A 69 0.74 5.02 -14.37
N PRO A 70 0.02 5.15 -13.24
CA PRO A 70 -1.04 4.22 -12.86
C PRO A 70 -2.13 4.13 -13.92
N SER A 71 -2.84 2.99 -13.96
CA SER A 71 -4.01 2.83 -14.83
C SER A 71 -5.05 3.94 -14.60
N PRO A 72 -5.66 4.50 -15.65
CA PRO A 72 -6.73 5.50 -15.51
C PRO A 72 -7.98 4.95 -14.81
N ASP A 73 -8.17 3.63 -14.85
CA ASP A 73 -9.28 2.95 -14.19
C ASP A 73 -9.05 2.74 -12.68
N HIS A 74 -7.86 3.10 -12.16
CA HIS A 74 -7.52 2.93 -10.76
C HIS A 74 -8.09 4.03 -9.88
N ALA A 75 -9.04 3.66 -9.02
CA ALA A 75 -9.74 4.56 -8.10
C ALA A 75 -9.41 4.29 -6.62
N GLY A 76 -8.53 3.34 -6.32
CA GLY A 76 -8.15 2.96 -4.96
C GLY A 76 -7.15 3.89 -4.25
N GLY A 77 -6.73 4.99 -4.87
CA GLY A 77 -5.70 5.88 -4.32
C GLY A 77 -4.30 5.25 -4.35
N LEU A 78 -3.41 5.59 -3.41
CA LEU A 78 -2.07 4.96 -3.27
C LEU A 78 -1.25 4.89 -4.58
N ARG A 79 -1.32 5.95 -5.39
CA ARG A 79 -0.77 6.01 -6.77
C ARG A 79 0.72 6.31 -6.89
N TYR A 80 1.37 6.64 -5.78
CA TYR A 80 2.73 7.13 -5.79
C TYR A 80 3.71 6.01 -6.15
N HIS A 81 4.68 6.30 -7.01
CA HIS A 81 5.57 5.31 -7.62
C HIS A 81 6.62 4.75 -6.66
N GLY A 82 6.96 5.52 -5.62
CA GLY A 82 8.02 5.21 -4.67
C GLY A 82 7.49 4.84 -3.29
N MET A 83 8.37 4.35 -2.43
CA MET A 83 8.09 4.13 -1.02
C MET A 83 9.11 4.89 -0.16
N SER A 84 8.72 5.33 1.04
CA SER A 84 9.66 5.96 1.99
C SER A 84 10.99 5.18 2.07
N PRO A 85 12.16 5.83 2.04
CA PRO A 85 13.45 5.16 2.16
C PRO A 85 13.58 4.31 3.44
N ILE A 86 12.97 4.77 4.54
CA ILE A 86 12.95 4.05 5.81
C ILE A 86 12.15 2.75 5.68
N LEU A 87 10.93 2.82 5.16
CA LEU A 87 10.09 1.63 4.97
C LEU A 87 10.69 0.68 3.93
N SER A 88 11.26 1.23 2.85
CA SER A 88 11.98 0.47 1.84
C SER A 88 13.13 -0.32 2.45
N ARG A 89 13.90 0.30 3.34
CA ARG A 89 14.99 -0.38 4.04
C ARG A 89 14.48 -1.46 5.00
N LEU A 90 13.43 -1.17 5.78
CA LEU A 90 12.82 -2.14 6.69
C LEU A 90 12.25 -3.35 5.95
N TYR A 91 11.63 -3.13 4.79
CA TYR A 91 11.13 -4.22 3.93
C TYR A 91 12.29 -5.01 3.32
N HIS A 92 13.30 -4.33 2.78
CA HIS A 92 14.48 -4.98 2.20
C HIS A 92 15.22 -5.88 3.20
N ASP A 93 15.32 -5.43 4.46
CA ASP A 93 16.00 -6.15 5.53
C ASP A 93 15.10 -7.22 6.19
N GLY A 94 13.85 -7.41 5.72
CA GLY A 94 12.95 -8.45 6.20
C GLY A 94 12.22 -8.15 7.51
N TYR A 95 12.22 -6.90 7.98
CA TYR A 95 11.52 -6.51 9.22
C TYR A 95 10.00 -6.35 9.05
N MET A 96 9.54 -6.16 7.81
CA MET A 96 8.13 -6.05 7.45
C MET A 96 7.82 -6.81 6.16
N GLU A 97 6.55 -7.15 5.99
CA GLU A 97 5.99 -7.79 4.80
C GLU A 97 5.18 -6.78 3.97
N ALA A 98 4.89 -7.12 2.72
CA ALA A 98 4.00 -6.35 1.86
C ALA A 98 3.05 -7.28 1.10
N VAL A 99 1.81 -6.83 0.92
CA VAL A 99 0.80 -7.50 0.09
C VAL A 99 0.14 -6.48 -0.82
N ALA A 100 -0.22 -6.90 -2.03
CA ALA A 100 -0.91 -6.07 -3.01
C ALA A 100 -2.34 -6.58 -3.23
N LEU A 101 -3.31 -5.68 -3.27
CA LEU A 101 -4.74 -6.03 -3.34
C LEU A 101 -5.44 -5.35 -4.53
N GLU A 102 -6.34 -6.09 -5.15
CA GLU A 102 -7.24 -5.59 -6.20
C GLU A 102 -8.25 -4.58 -5.64
N GLN A 103 -8.55 -3.52 -6.40
CA GLN A 103 -9.41 -2.45 -5.91
C GLN A 103 -10.85 -2.91 -5.69
N THR A 104 -11.37 -3.83 -6.51
CA THR A 104 -12.73 -4.37 -6.30
C THR A 104 -12.86 -5.06 -4.93
N LYS A 105 -11.84 -5.82 -4.52
CA LYS A 105 -11.76 -6.48 -3.20
C LYS A 105 -11.57 -5.50 -2.05
N VAL A 106 -10.90 -4.39 -2.30
CA VAL A 106 -10.74 -3.28 -1.35
C VAL A 106 -12.07 -2.57 -1.14
N PHE A 107 -12.81 -2.25 -2.19
CA PHE A 107 -14.13 -1.60 -2.07
C PHE A 107 -15.20 -2.53 -1.50
N GLU A 108 -15.12 -3.84 -1.75
CA GLU A 108 -15.93 -4.85 -1.05
C GLU A 108 -15.78 -4.73 0.47
N ALA A 109 -14.54 -4.69 0.96
CA ALA A 109 -14.24 -4.49 2.38
C ALA A 109 -14.67 -3.12 2.89
N ALA A 110 -14.49 -2.06 2.09
CA ALA A 110 -14.88 -0.70 2.44
C ALA A 110 -16.39 -0.59 2.69
N VAL A 111 -17.21 -1.14 1.79
CA VAL A 111 -18.67 -1.14 1.89
C VAL A 111 -19.14 -1.99 3.07
N MET A 112 -18.52 -3.15 3.30
CA MET A 112 -18.80 -3.95 4.49
C MET A 112 -18.52 -3.15 5.77
N PHE A 113 -17.33 -2.56 5.86
CA PHE A 113 -16.89 -1.79 7.03
C PHE A 113 -17.80 -0.61 7.30
N ALA A 114 -18.17 0.17 6.28
CA ALA A 114 -19.08 1.29 6.44
C ALA A 114 -20.47 0.88 6.94
N LYS A 115 -20.97 -0.30 6.55
CA LYS A 115 -22.26 -0.82 7.03
C LYS A 115 -22.23 -1.30 8.46
N GLN A 116 -21.10 -1.85 8.91
CA GLN A 116 -20.96 -2.42 10.27
C GLN A 116 -20.49 -1.39 11.29
N GLU A 117 -19.52 -0.55 10.91
CA GLU A 117 -18.84 0.40 11.81
C GLU A 117 -19.34 1.84 11.65
N THR A 118 -20.24 2.09 10.70
CA THR A 118 -20.84 3.42 10.42
C THR A 118 -19.86 4.50 9.98
N ILE A 119 -18.62 4.13 9.65
CA ILE A 119 -17.58 5.03 9.16
C ILE A 119 -17.30 4.72 7.69
N LEU A 120 -17.40 5.73 6.82
CA LEU A 120 -17.03 5.62 5.42
C LEU A 120 -15.51 5.83 5.27
N PRO A 121 -14.70 4.77 5.02
CA PRO A 121 -13.25 4.90 4.95
C PRO A 121 -12.80 5.52 3.62
N ALA A 122 -11.65 6.19 3.61
CA ALA A 122 -11.00 6.52 2.34
C ALA A 122 -10.62 5.24 1.57
N PRO A 123 -10.63 5.22 0.22
CA PRO A 123 -10.19 4.06 -0.57
C PRO A 123 -8.78 3.59 -0.20
N GLU A 124 -7.87 4.51 0.15
CA GLU A 124 -6.55 4.18 0.66
C GLU A 124 -6.62 3.38 1.96
N SER A 125 -7.45 3.81 2.92
CA SER A 125 -7.63 3.12 4.21
C SER A 125 -8.26 1.74 4.04
N ALA A 126 -9.15 1.60 3.05
CA ALA A 126 -9.83 0.35 2.76
C ALA A 126 -8.87 -0.79 2.40
N HIS A 127 -7.66 -0.50 1.91
CA HIS A 127 -6.61 -1.50 1.71
C HIS A 127 -6.23 -2.16 3.05
N ALA A 128 -5.99 -1.34 4.07
CA ALA A 128 -5.64 -1.83 5.41
C ALA A 128 -6.83 -2.57 6.07
N ILE A 129 -8.06 -2.08 5.87
CA ILE A 129 -9.28 -2.75 6.34
C ILE A 129 -9.41 -4.13 5.69
N ARG A 130 -9.22 -4.24 4.38
CA ARG A 130 -9.31 -5.52 3.66
C ARG A 130 -8.32 -6.54 4.22
N ALA A 131 -7.06 -6.16 4.37
CA ALA A 131 -6.05 -7.04 4.94
C ALA A 131 -6.37 -7.42 6.40
N ALA A 132 -6.90 -6.49 7.21
CA ALA A 132 -7.31 -6.77 8.58
C ALA A 132 -8.47 -7.78 8.64
N ILE A 133 -9.45 -7.68 7.74
CA ILE A 133 -10.54 -8.66 7.60
C ILE A 133 -9.98 -10.03 7.21
N ASP A 134 -9.10 -10.09 6.22
CA ASP A 134 -8.48 -11.35 5.79
C ASP A 134 -7.70 -12.02 6.94
N GLU A 135 -6.96 -11.26 7.75
CA GLU A 135 -6.27 -11.77 8.93
C GLU A 135 -7.23 -12.21 10.04
N ALA A 136 -8.34 -11.50 10.26
CA ALA A 136 -9.37 -11.89 11.22
C ALA A 136 -10.07 -13.20 10.82
N ILE A 137 -10.30 -13.41 9.52
CA ILE A 137 -10.83 -14.67 8.98
C ILE A 137 -9.86 -15.83 9.25
N LYS A 138 -8.55 -15.64 8.99
CA LYS A 138 -7.53 -16.65 9.32
C LYS A 138 -7.49 -16.97 10.81
N CYS A 139 -7.61 -15.96 11.68
CA CYS A 139 -7.69 -16.18 13.13
C CYS A 139 -8.89 -17.04 13.52
N ARG A 140 -10.06 -16.80 12.91
CA ARG A 140 -11.26 -17.63 13.11
C ARG A 140 -11.06 -19.07 12.64
N GLU A 141 -10.42 -19.27 11.49
CA GLU A 141 -10.18 -20.60 10.91
C GLU A 141 -9.16 -21.41 11.71
N THR A 142 -8.15 -20.75 12.26
CA THR A 142 -7.08 -21.38 13.06
C THR A 142 -7.42 -21.48 14.54
N GLY A 143 -8.42 -20.73 15.01
CA GLY A 143 -8.75 -20.60 16.44
C GLY A 143 -7.76 -19.75 17.24
N GLU A 144 -6.80 -19.08 16.58
CA GLU A 144 -5.79 -18.27 17.24
C GLU A 144 -6.32 -16.86 17.54
N ALA A 145 -6.26 -16.42 18.79
CA ALA A 145 -6.64 -15.07 19.17
C ALA A 145 -5.47 -14.10 18.92
N LYS A 146 -5.68 -13.08 18.07
CA LYS A 146 -4.71 -12.01 17.79
C LYS A 146 -5.34 -10.63 17.95
N THR A 147 -4.53 -9.66 18.36
CA THR A 147 -4.87 -8.24 18.25
C THR A 147 -4.39 -7.72 16.90
N ILE A 148 -5.32 -7.21 16.09
CA ILE A 148 -5.03 -6.65 14.77
C ILE A 148 -5.16 -5.13 14.86
N LEU A 149 -4.05 -4.42 14.64
CA LEU A 149 -4.00 -2.98 14.53
C LEU A 149 -3.86 -2.57 13.07
N PHE A 150 -4.74 -1.69 12.59
CA PHE A 150 -4.63 -1.07 11.28
C PHE A 150 -4.90 0.43 11.38
N GLY A 151 -4.36 1.20 10.42
CA GLY A 151 -4.57 2.64 10.34
C GLY A 151 -5.77 2.97 9.46
N LEU A 152 -6.78 3.62 10.03
CA LEU A 152 -7.84 4.32 9.30
C LEU A 152 -7.35 5.75 9.03
N THR A 153 -6.75 5.96 7.86
CA THR A 153 -5.96 7.16 7.57
C THR A 153 -6.78 8.34 7.08
N GLY A 154 -8.05 8.13 6.73
CA GLY A 154 -8.93 9.16 6.23
C GLY A 154 -10.36 8.67 6.00
N THR A 155 -11.22 9.62 5.63
CA THR A 155 -12.63 9.39 5.33
C THR A 155 -12.89 9.45 3.82
N GLY A 156 -13.87 8.66 3.35
CA GLY A 156 -14.20 8.53 1.94
C GLY A 156 -15.29 9.50 1.43
N TYR A 157 -15.69 10.52 2.21
CA TYR A 157 -16.76 11.44 1.80
C TYR A 157 -16.50 12.16 0.47
N PHE A 158 -15.24 12.33 0.09
CA PHE A 158 -14.85 12.98 -1.17
C PHE A 158 -14.50 11.98 -2.28
N ASP A 159 -14.63 10.68 -2.02
CA ASP A 159 -14.31 9.59 -2.96
C ASP A 159 -15.57 8.88 -3.48
N MET A 160 -16.72 9.56 -3.40
CA MET A 160 -18.03 8.97 -3.72
C MET A 160 -18.13 8.46 -5.15
N THR A 161 -17.41 9.04 -6.11
CA THR A 161 -17.35 8.54 -7.49
C THR A 161 -16.76 7.13 -7.57
N ALA A 162 -15.73 6.84 -6.78
CA ALA A 162 -15.11 5.52 -6.73
C ALA A 162 -16.06 4.50 -6.09
N TYR A 163 -16.71 4.87 -4.98
CA TYR A 163 -17.75 4.06 -4.35
C TYR A 163 -18.92 3.79 -5.29
N ASN A 164 -19.39 4.79 -6.03
CA ASN A 164 -20.46 4.63 -7.00
C ASN A 164 -20.03 3.69 -8.14
N SER A 165 -18.79 3.77 -8.60
CA SER A 165 -18.26 2.87 -9.63
C SER A 165 -18.25 1.41 -9.16
N TYR A 166 -17.89 1.17 -7.89
CA TYR A 166 -18.01 -0.15 -7.28
C TYR A 166 -19.47 -0.61 -7.18
N LEU A 167 -20.36 0.21 -6.61
CA LEU A 167 -21.77 -0.14 -6.40
C LEU A 167 -22.56 -0.35 -7.70
N SER A 168 -22.15 0.31 -8.78
CA SER A 168 -22.72 0.14 -10.12
C SER A 168 -22.08 -1.00 -10.92
N ASN A 169 -21.12 -1.74 -10.33
CA ASN A 169 -20.36 -2.81 -10.97
C ASN A 169 -19.59 -2.36 -12.24
N THR A 170 -19.17 -1.09 -12.28
CA THR A 170 -18.38 -0.53 -13.39
C THR A 170 -16.89 -0.46 -13.09
N MET A 171 -16.50 -0.60 -11.82
CA MET A 171 -15.09 -0.71 -11.40
C MET A 171 -14.43 -1.99 -11.95
N LYS A 172 -13.20 -1.86 -12.44
CA LYS A 172 -12.39 -2.97 -12.98
C LYS A 172 -11.02 -3.00 -12.34
N ASP A 173 -10.46 -4.19 -12.16
CA ASP A 173 -9.08 -4.31 -11.72
C ASP A 173 -8.12 -4.24 -12.91
N TYR A 174 -7.01 -3.54 -12.71
CA TYR A 174 -5.89 -3.53 -13.63
C TYR A 174 -4.62 -3.80 -12.84
N ILE A 175 -3.93 -4.88 -13.18
CA ILE A 175 -2.63 -5.23 -12.62
C ILE A 175 -1.61 -4.98 -13.74
N PRO A 176 -0.59 -4.12 -13.54
CA PRO A 176 0.37 -3.81 -14.58
C PRO A 176 1.12 -5.07 -15.01
N THR A 177 1.32 -5.22 -16.32
CA THR A 177 2.15 -6.31 -16.86
C THR A 177 3.62 -6.04 -16.57
N ASP A 178 4.48 -7.05 -16.73
CA ASP A 178 5.94 -6.82 -16.60
C ASP A 178 6.45 -5.83 -17.65
N GLU A 179 5.83 -5.77 -18.83
CA GLU A 179 6.13 -4.75 -19.85
C GLU A 179 5.75 -3.34 -19.40
N ASP A 180 4.61 -3.16 -18.73
CA ASP A 180 4.22 -1.85 -18.19
C ASP A 180 5.19 -1.38 -17.12
N LEU A 181 5.63 -2.28 -16.24
CA LEU A 181 6.62 -1.98 -15.20
C LEU A 181 7.99 -1.67 -15.80
N LEU A 182 8.39 -2.39 -16.85
CA LEU A 182 9.68 -2.20 -17.53
C LEU A 182 9.83 -0.77 -18.06
N ARG A 183 8.77 -0.17 -18.61
CA ARG A 183 8.78 1.23 -19.08
C ARG A 183 9.14 2.24 -17.98
N GLY A 184 8.71 1.97 -16.75
CA GLY A 184 9.09 2.77 -15.59
C GLY A 184 10.55 2.53 -15.18
N PHE A 185 10.97 1.25 -15.17
CA PHE A 185 12.33 0.86 -14.81
C PHE A 185 13.40 1.34 -15.79
N GLU A 186 13.11 1.44 -17.08
CA GLU A 186 14.05 1.92 -18.11
C GLU A 186 14.40 3.40 -17.94
N GLN A 187 13.57 4.16 -17.22
CA GLN A 187 13.78 5.58 -16.96
C GLN A 187 14.52 5.86 -15.65
N LEU A 188 14.91 4.81 -14.92
CA LEU A 188 15.62 4.94 -13.65
C LEU A 188 16.96 5.67 -13.83
N PRO A 189 17.36 6.53 -12.86
CA PRO A 189 18.67 7.16 -12.88
C PRO A 189 19.79 6.13 -12.87
N LYS A 190 20.80 6.34 -13.72
CA LYS A 190 22.05 5.56 -13.67
C LYS A 190 22.91 6.13 -12.56
N VAL A 191 22.98 5.42 -11.44
CA VAL A 191 23.82 5.77 -10.29
C VAL A 191 24.96 4.75 -10.22
N GLU A 192 26.20 5.22 -10.34
CA GLU A 192 27.38 4.41 -10.01
C GLU A 192 27.48 4.36 -8.48
N ILE A 193 27.53 3.14 -7.92
CA ILE A 193 27.65 2.88 -6.47
C ILE A 193 29.07 2.44 -6.17
#